data_AF-A0A7Z9PZ34-F1
#
_entry.id   AF-A0A7Z9PZ34-F1
#
_cell.length_a   1.000
_cell.length_b   1.000
_cell.length_c   1.000
_cell.angle_alpha   90.00
_cell.angle_beta   90.00
_cell.angle_gamma   90.00
#
_symmetry.space_group_name_H-M   'P 1'
#
loop_
_entity.id
_entity.type
_entity.pdbx_description
1 polymer ?
#
loop_
_entity_poly.entity_id
_entity_poly.type
_entity_poly.pdbx_seq_one_letter_code
_entity_poly.pdbx_strand_id
1 'polypeptide(L)'
;MTELSDALSRKEMLARCARDRDDLFAELYALRPQFAEQRPSKFLKAAIRTVCGFRVAPRVLFPGQLALCDFQSKIVYYNSNLESFVNQKTSLAGLVNSSLAHELGHIRLHTDEMESRHTESYHFPDGRVTHVDNRDFQREQETDLYAAVFLVPGRFLVQEKSAQQIYKWHKERKWVKSPQLWKLVYGLARDFEVTPSLMRRCLMEVGWIACDPMPNGGYRLR
;
A
#
# COMPACT_ATOMS: atom_id res chain seq x y z
N MET A 1 25.57 -13.33 -22.77
CA MET A 1 25.45 -13.43 -21.30
C MET A 1 24.24 -12.61 -20.93
N THR A 2 23.16 -13.29 -20.58
CA THR A 2 21.87 -12.73 -20.21
C THR A 2 21.94 -12.35 -18.73
N GLU A 3 21.96 -11.04 -18.44
CA GLU A 3 21.73 -10.53 -17.09
C GLU A 3 20.29 -10.85 -16.69
N LEU A 4 20.11 -11.92 -15.92
CA LEU A 4 18.87 -12.25 -15.25
C LEU A 4 18.69 -11.28 -14.08
N SER A 5 18.03 -10.15 -14.34
CA SER A 5 17.11 -9.44 -13.44
C SER A 5 17.34 -9.64 -11.93
N ASP A 6 17.96 -8.66 -11.27
CA ASP A 6 18.03 -8.49 -9.79
C ASP A 6 16.65 -8.17 -9.17
N ALA A 7 15.63 -8.97 -9.48
CA ALA A 7 14.34 -8.86 -8.83
C ALA A 7 14.45 -9.46 -7.42
N LEU A 8 14.40 -8.61 -6.40
CA LEU A 8 14.36 -9.03 -5.00
C LEU A 8 13.23 -10.05 -4.78
N SER A 9 13.48 -11.08 -3.98
CA SER A 9 12.41 -11.97 -3.54
C SER A 9 11.37 -11.18 -2.74
N ARG A 10 10.12 -11.68 -2.71
CA ARG A 10 9.04 -11.01 -1.95
C ARG A 10 9.39 -10.77 -0.48
N LYS A 11 10.15 -11.69 0.13
CA LYS A 11 10.63 -11.57 1.52
C LYS A 11 11.64 -10.44 1.69
N GLU A 12 12.56 -10.29 0.74
CA GLU A 12 13.54 -9.21 0.76
C GLU A 12 12.89 -7.86 0.52
N MET A 13 11.90 -7.79 -0.38
CA MET A 13 11.12 -6.58 -0.62
C MET A 13 10.35 -6.15 0.63
N LEU A 14 9.68 -7.08 1.31
CA LEU A 14 9.01 -6.81 2.59
C LEU A 14 9.97 -6.24 3.64
N ALA A 15 11.17 -6.81 3.74
CA ALA A 15 12.19 -6.32 4.67
C ALA A 15 12.72 -4.93 4.26
N ARG A 16 12.88 -4.66 2.95
CA ARG A 16 13.24 -3.33 2.43
C ARG A 16 12.18 -2.29 2.79
N CYS A 17 10.90 -2.57 2.52
CA CYS A 17 9.80 -1.66 2.86
C CYS A 17 9.72 -1.39 4.36
N ALA A 18 9.93 -2.41 5.20
CA ALA A 18 9.88 -2.26 6.65
C ALA A 18 11.03 -1.39 7.18
N ARG A 19 12.25 -1.58 6.68
CA ARG A 19 13.41 -0.75 7.05
C ARG A 19 13.20 0.70 6.61
N ASP A 20 12.85 0.92 5.35
CA ASP A 20 12.62 2.28 4.84
C ASP A 20 11.50 3.01 5.60
N ARG A 21 10.41 2.31 5.94
CA ARG A 21 9.36 2.87 6.81
C ARG A 21 9.93 3.30 8.16
N ASP A 22 10.71 2.44 8.80
CA ASP A 22 11.25 2.71 10.14
C ASP A 22 12.23 3.88 10.12
N ASP A 23 13.05 3.99 9.07
CA ASP A 23 13.94 5.14 8.84
C ASP A 23 13.13 6.43 8.62
N LEU A 24 12.12 6.38 7.74
CA LEU A 24 11.21 7.51 7.48
C LEU A 24 10.45 7.95 8.75
N PHE A 25 10.04 7.01 9.59
CA PHE A 25 9.43 7.31 10.88
C PHE A 25 10.43 7.98 11.82
N ALA A 26 11.66 7.47 11.94
CA ALA A 26 12.69 8.05 12.79
C ALA A 26 13.02 9.49 12.37
N GLU A 27 13.21 9.74 11.07
CA GLU A 27 13.42 11.08 10.52
C GLU A 27 12.25 12.01 10.82
N LEU A 28 11.01 11.56 10.59
CA LEU A 28 9.83 12.36 10.89
C LEU A 28 9.73 12.66 12.38
N TYR A 29 9.96 11.68 13.26
CA TYR A 29 9.83 11.86 14.71
C TYR A 29 10.93 12.77 15.27
N ALA A 30 12.12 12.78 14.68
CA ALA A 30 13.15 13.75 15.02
C ALA A 30 12.71 15.19 14.70
N LEU A 31 12.02 15.40 13.58
CA LEU A 31 11.53 16.72 13.13
C LEU A 31 10.18 17.13 13.74
N ARG A 32 9.37 16.14 14.13
CA ARG A 32 7.98 16.26 14.58
C ARG A 32 7.66 15.18 15.65
N PRO A 33 8.19 15.32 16.88
CA PRO A 33 8.05 14.29 17.93
C PRO A 33 6.60 13.95 18.31
N GLN A 34 5.66 14.88 18.11
CA GLN A 34 4.24 14.68 18.42
C GLN A 34 3.57 13.53 17.65
N PHE A 35 4.21 13.02 16.58
CA PHE A 35 3.68 11.91 15.78
C PHE A 35 4.13 10.52 16.23
N ALA A 36 5.06 10.40 17.19
CA ALA A 36 5.66 9.12 17.60
C ALA A 36 4.61 8.08 18.04
N GLU A 37 3.61 8.52 18.79
CA GLU A 37 2.53 7.68 19.34
C GLU A 37 1.27 7.62 18.46
N GLN A 38 1.29 8.28 17.30
CA GLN A 38 0.13 8.32 16.41
C GLN A 38 0.16 7.20 15.39
N ARG A 39 -1.02 6.80 14.89
CA ARG A 39 -1.11 5.88 13.75
C ARG A 39 -0.59 6.55 12.47
N PRO A 40 0.04 5.82 11.54
CA PRO A 40 0.60 6.40 10.31
C PRO A 40 -0.40 7.14 9.43
N SER A 41 -1.66 6.71 9.42
CA SER A 41 -2.75 7.42 8.74
C SER A 41 -2.93 8.87 9.20
N LYS A 42 -2.54 9.20 10.44
CA LYS A 42 -2.64 10.56 10.99
C LYS A 42 -1.50 11.48 10.56
N PHE A 43 -0.35 10.94 10.19
CA PHE A 43 0.83 11.73 9.85
C PHE A 43 1.36 11.51 8.43
N LEU A 44 0.77 10.63 7.62
CA LEU A 44 1.19 10.33 6.24
C LEU A 44 1.46 11.59 5.40
N LYS A 45 0.52 12.55 5.39
CA LYS A 45 0.69 13.81 4.66
C LYS A 45 1.88 14.63 5.19
N ALA A 46 2.10 14.60 6.50
CA ALA A 46 3.24 15.28 7.12
C ALA A 46 4.57 14.58 6.78
N ALA A 47 4.60 13.24 6.69
CA ALA A 47 5.77 12.47 6.24
C ALA A 47 6.15 12.83 4.80
N ILE A 48 5.18 12.79 3.87
CA ILE A 48 5.35 13.17 2.45
C ILE A 48 5.89 14.61 2.35
N ARG A 49 5.35 15.54 3.14
CA ARG A 49 5.76 16.95 3.10
C ARG A 49 7.11 17.23 3.73
N THR A 50 7.33 16.71 4.94
CA THR A 50 8.44 17.13 5.79
C THR A 50 9.72 16.38 5.46
N VAL A 51 9.62 15.07 5.20
CA VAL A 51 10.78 14.23 4.93
C VAL A 51 11.02 14.10 3.43
N CYS A 52 9.97 13.84 2.64
CA CYS A 52 10.14 13.64 1.20
C CYS A 52 10.17 14.95 0.39
N GLY A 53 9.72 16.07 0.98
CA GLY A 53 9.71 17.38 0.31
C GLY A 53 8.61 17.54 -0.75
N PHE A 54 7.58 16.69 -0.76
CA PHE A 54 6.45 16.77 -1.69
C PHE A 54 5.26 17.49 -1.06
N ARG A 55 4.57 18.33 -1.83
CA ARG A 55 3.27 18.89 -1.42
C ARG A 55 2.17 17.86 -1.65
N VAL A 56 1.09 17.94 -0.87
CA VAL A 56 -0.10 17.11 -1.08
C VAL A 56 -1.29 18.02 -1.36
N ALA A 57 -2.00 17.78 -2.47
CA ALA A 57 -3.14 18.61 -2.87
C ALA A 57 -4.28 17.79 -3.50
N PRO A 58 -5.55 18.20 -3.35
CA PRO A 58 -6.64 17.65 -4.13
C PRO A 58 -6.58 18.13 -5.59
N ARG A 59 -6.96 17.27 -6.54
CA ARG A 59 -7.12 17.63 -7.96
C ARG A 59 -8.14 16.70 -8.63
N VAL A 60 -8.88 17.19 -9.63
CA VAL A 60 -9.67 16.31 -10.50
C VAL A 60 -8.70 15.50 -11.37
N LEU A 61 -8.72 14.18 -11.20
CA LEU A 61 -7.91 13.24 -11.99
C LEU A 61 -8.77 12.51 -13.02
N PHE A 62 -8.12 11.79 -13.95
CA PHE A 62 -8.83 10.97 -14.93
C PHE A 62 -9.72 9.91 -14.25
N PRO A 63 -10.84 9.50 -14.89
CA PRO A 63 -11.71 8.47 -14.35
C PRO A 63 -10.92 7.19 -13.98
N GLY A 64 -11.13 6.67 -12.77
CA GLY A 64 -10.44 5.49 -12.25
C GLY A 64 -9.09 5.77 -11.58
N GLN A 65 -8.52 6.97 -11.73
CA GLN A 65 -7.28 7.35 -11.07
C GLN A 65 -7.53 7.91 -9.67
N LEU A 66 -6.96 7.26 -8.64
CA LEU A 66 -7.19 7.64 -7.24
C LEU A 66 -6.18 8.67 -6.72
N ALA A 67 -4.94 8.62 -7.20
CA ALA A 67 -3.88 9.57 -6.93
C ALA A 67 -2.87 9.65 -8.08
N LEU A 68 -1.97 10.63 -8.01
CA LEU A 68 -0.88 10.86 -8.96
C LEU A 68 0.28 11.57 -8.26
N CYS A 69 1.49 10.99 -8.32
CA CYS A 69 2.71 11.70 -7.97
C CYS A 69 3.32 12.43 -9.19
N ASP A 70 3.36 13.76 -9.14
CA ASP A 70 4.12 14.59 -10.08
C ASP A 70 5.50 14.90 -9.47
N PHE A 71 6.51 14.13 -9.89
CA PHE A 71 7.90 14.26 -9.45
C PHE A 71 8.53 15.58 -9.87
N GLN A 72 8.18 16.10 -11.06
CA GLN A 72 8.74 17.35 -11.57
C GLN A 72 8.29 18.55 -10.71
N SER A 73 6.99 18.61 -10.40
CA SER A 73 6.44 19.69 -9.58
C SER A 73 6.59 19.46 -8.07
N LYS A 74 7.04 18.26 -7.68
CA LYS A 74 7.06 17.73 -6.31
C LYS A 74 5.69 17.86 -5.63
N ILE A 75 4.65 17.35 -6.28
CA ILE A 75 3.28 17.37 -5.76
C ILE A 75 2.65 15.98 -5.91
N VAL A 76 2.11 15.46 -4.81
CA VAL A 76 1.21 14.29 -4.81
C VAL A 76 -0.23 14.80 -4.84
N TYR A 77 -0.94 14.49 -5.92
CA TYR A 77 -2.35 14.76 -6.05
C TYR A 77 -3.18 13.56 -5.60
N TYR A 78 -4.22 13.79 -4.79
CA TYR A 78 -5.29 12.81 -4.61
C TYR A 78 -6.55 13.28 -5.33
N ASN A 79 -7.34 12.35 -5.86
CA ASN A 79 -8.52 12.70 -6.63
C ASN A 79 -9.54 13.43 -5.76
N SER A 80 -9.94 14.65 -6.15
CA SER A 80 -10.93 15.44 -5.42
C SER A 80 -12.32 14.82 -5.45
N ASN A 81 -12.58 13.92 -6.40
CA ASN A 81 -13.87 13.24 -6.57
C ASN A 81 -13.92 11.89 -5.83
N LEU A 82 -12.99 11.61 -4.89
CA LEU A 82 -12.96 10.33 -4.16
C LEU A 82 -14.26 10.03 -3.39
N GLU A 83 -15.05 11.05 -3.05
CA GLU A 83 -16.35 10.89 -2.40
C GLU A 83 -17.31 10.00 -3.20
N SER A 84 -17.24 9.99 -4.53
CA SER A 84 -18.08 9.12 -5.36
C SER A 84 -17.75 7.63 -5.23
N PHE A 85 -16.57 7.29 -4.68
CA PHE A 85 -16.14 5.92 -4.43
C PHE A 85 -16.37 5.47 -2.97
N VAL A 86 -16.83 6.38 -2.11
CA VAL A 86 -17.14 6.09 -0.70
C VAL A 86 -18.35 5.16 -0.63
N ASN A 87 -18.27 4.17 0.25
CA ASN A 87 -19.38 3.25 0.51
C ASN A 87 -19.36 2.78 1.97
N GLN A 88 -20.32 1.96 2.35
CA GLN A 88 -20.47 1.46 3.74
C GLN A 88 -19.22 0.75 4.30
N LYS A 89 -18.30 0.28 3.44
CA LYS A 89 -17.12 -0.49 3.81
C LYS A 89 -15.81 0.31 3.74
N THR A 90 -15.80 1.47 3.08
CA THR A 90 -14.59 2.27 2.87
C THR A 90 -14.91 3.75 3.02
N SER A 91 -14.26 4.40 3.98
CA SER A 91 -14.39 5.84 4.21
C SER A 91 -13.53 6.66 3.25
N LEU A 92 -13.87 7.95 3.10
CA LEU A 92 -13.06 8.90 2.31
C LEU A 92 -11.61 8.97 2.83
N ALA A 93 -11.43 9.03 4.15
CA ALA A 93 -10.11 9.01 4.77
C ALA A 93 -9.34 7.73 4.40
N GLY A 94 -10.01 6.57 4.42
CA GLY A 94 -9.42 5.29 4.01
C GLY A 94 -8.93 5.28 2.57
N LEU A 95 -9.73 5.83 1.64
CA LEU A 95 -9.34 5.99 0.24
C LEU A 95 -8.13 6.92 0.11
N VAL A 96 -8.23 8.14 0.63
CA VAL A 96 -7.16 9.15 0.55
C VAL A 96 -5.86 8.61 1.13
N ASN A 97 -5.88 8.02 2.33
CA ASN A 97 -4.68 7.51 2.98
C ASN A 97 -4.05 6.36 2.19
N SER A 98 -4.87 5.43 1.69
CA SER A 98 -4.36 4.28 0.93
C SER A 98 -3.74 4.72 -0.39
N SER A 99 -4.38 5.65 -1.10
CA SER A 99 -3.85 6.21 -2.35
C SER A 99 -2.56 7.01 -2.11
N LEU A 100 -2.53 7.88 -1.10
CA LEU A 100 -1.32 8.64 -0.79
C LEU A 100 -0.16 7.77 -0.32
N ALA A 101 -0.42 6.67 0.38
CA ALA A 101 0.64 5.76 0.81
C ALA A 101 1.20 4.93 -0.35
N HIS A 102 0.37 4.65 -1.36
CA HIS A 102 0.84 4.07 -2.62
C HIS A 102 1.78 5.05 -3.34
N GLU A 103 1.40 6.33 -3.45
CA GLU A 103 2.28 7.37 -4.03
C GLU A 103 3.56 7.57 -3.22
N LEU A 104 3.49 7.47 -1.89
CA LEU A 104 4.68 7.46 -1.04
C LEU A 104 5.60 6.28 -1.39
N GLY A 105 5.05 5.11 -1.74
CA GLY A 105 5.82 3.98 -2.25
C GLY A 105 6.60 4.34 -3.51
N HIS A 106 6.01 5.04 -4.48
CA HIS A 106 6.73 5.51 -5.67
C HIS A 106 7.89 6.42 -5.29
N ILE A 107 7.65 7.38 -4.38
CA ILE A 107 8.68 8.31 -3.92
C ILE A 107 9.82 7.56 -3.22
N ARG A 108 9.51 6.61 -2.34
CA ARG A 108 10.54 5.98 -1.50
C ARG A 108 11.30 4.86 -2.20
N LEU A 109 10.65 4.14 -3.10
CA LEU A 109 11.24 2.96 -3.73
C LEU A 109 11.76 3.21 -5.14
N HIS A 110 11.22 4.21 -5.85
CA HIS A 110 11.37 4.35 -7.30
C HIS A 110 11.64 5.79 -7.78
N THR A 111 12.22 6.66 -6.95
CA THR A 111 12.44 8.08 -7.34
C THR A 111 13.30 8.19 -8.60
N ASP A 112 14.43 7.50 -8.66
CA ASP A 112 15.38 7.61 -9.78
C ASP A 112 14.74 7.16 -11.11
N GLU A 113 13.90 6.12 -11.06
CA GLU A 113 13.16 5.61 -12.22
C GLU A 113 12.01 6.53 -12.63
N MET A 114 11.31 7.14 -11.67
CA MET A 114 10.23 8.08 -11.94
C MET A 114 10.75 9.42 -12.50
N GLU A 115 11.97 9.83 -12.13
CA GLU A 115 12.64 11.00 -12.68
C GLU A 115 13.22 10.76 -14.08
N SER A 116 13.67 9.54 -14.38
CA SER A 116 14.36 9.22 -15.65
C SER A 116 13.46 8.88 -16.85
N ARG A 117 12.14 8.68 -16.66
CA ARG A 117 11.14 8.42 -17.73
C ARG A 117 11.61 7.45 -18.83
N HIS A 118 12.20 6.32 -18.48
CA HIS A 118 12.50 5.29 -19.47
C HIS A 118 11.23 4.51 -19.84
N THR A 119 10.51 4.99 -20.86
CA THR A 119 9.44 4.23 -21.51
C THR A 119 10.07 3.31 -22.56
N GLU A 120 10.18 2.01 -22.26
CA GLU A 120 10.57 1.02 -23.28
C GLU A 120 9.38 0.79 -24.24
N SER A 121 9.65 0.83 -25.54
CA SER A 121 8.63 0.60 -26.58
C SER A 121 8.74 -0.83 -27.09
N TYR A 122 7.67 -1.62 -26.95
CA TYR A 122 7.60 -2.95 -27.55
C TYR A 122 6.97 -2.87 -28.94
N HIS A 123 7.71 -3.34 -29.94
CA HIS A 123 7.25 -3.46 -31.32
C HIS A 123 6.77 -4.89 -31.57
N PHE A 124 5.48 -5.06 -31.83
CA PHE A 124 4.94 -6.35 -32.25
C PHE A 124 5.18 -6.60 -33.74
N PRO A 125 5.24 -7.88 -34.18
CA PRO A 125 5.43 -8.25 -35.59
C PRO A 125 4.33 -7.72 -36.53
N ASP A 126 3.18 -7.32 -36.00
CA ASP A 126 2.06 -6.75 -36.74
C ASP A 126 2.10 -5.21 -36.85
N GLY A 127 3.20 -4.59 -36.41
CA GLY A 127 3.40 -3.13 -36.45
C GLY A 127 2.72 -2.37 -35.33
N ARG A 128 2.05 -3.04 -34.38
CA ARG A 128 1.56 -2.37 -33.16
C ARG A 128 2.75 -2.05 -32.25
N VAL A 129 2.80 -0.80 -31.81
CA VAL A 129 3.67 -0.38 -30.71
C VAL A 129 2.80 -0.31 -29.47
N THR A 130 3.16 -1.08 -28.45
CA THR A 130 2.59 -0.88 -27.11
C THR A 130 3.70 -0.51 -26.14
N HIS A 131 3.48 0.56 -25.41
CA HIS A 131 4.24 0.88 -24.22
C HIS A 131 3.65 0.04 -23.09
N VAL A 132 4.20 -1.16 -22.87
CA VAL A 132 3.88 -1.97 -21.70
C VAL A 132 5.18 -2.17 -20.96
N ASP A 133 5.41 -1.37 -19.94
CA ASP A 133 6.57 -1.53 -19.09
C ASP A 133 6.23 -2.63 -18.06
N ASN A 134 6.78 -3.84 -18.21
CA ASN A 134 6.63 -4.88 -17.18
C ASN A 134 7.20 -4.43 -15.83
N ARG A 135 8.10 -3.44 -15.83
CA ARG A 135 8.57 -2.79 -14.60
C ARG A 135 7.49 -1.88 -14.02
N ASP A 136 6.54 -1.33 -14.80
CA ASP A 136 5.36 -0.65 -14.22
C ASP A 136 4.59 -1.62 -13.33
N PHE A 137 4.22 -2.80 -13.83
CA PHE A 137 3.42 -3.72 -13.01
C PHE A 137 4.15 -4.17 -11.73
N GLN A 138 5.45 -4.49 -11.82
CA GLN A 138 6.22 -4.86 -10.63
C GLN A 138 6.32 -3.68 -9.65
N ARG A 139 6.60 -2.46 -10.13
CA ARG A 139 6.65 -1.24 -9.31
C ARG A 139 5.32 -0.99 -8.61
N GLU A 140 4.20 -1.07 -9.32
CA GLU A 140 2.86 -0.94 -8.74
C GLU A 140 2.61 -1.97 -7.62
N GLN A 141 3.11 -3.20 -7.78
CA GLN A 141 3.01 -4.22 -6.73
C GLN A 141 3.88 -3.90 -5.51
N GLU A 142 5.06 -3.33 -5.73
CA GLU A 142 6.00 -2.89 -4.69
C GLU A 142 5.48 -1.66 -3.95
N THR A 143 4.89 -0.69 -4.63
CA THR A 143 4.26 0.49 -4.02
C THR A 143 3.02 0.12 -3.21
N ASP A 144 2.19 -0.80 -3.69
CA ASP A 144 1.07 -1.34 -2.91
C ASP A 144 1.56 -2.08 -1.65
N LEU A 145 2.65 -2.83 -1.76
CA LEU A 145 3.27 -3.52 -0.64
C LEU A 145 3.80 -2.53 0.39
N TYR A 146 4.49 -1.49 -0.08
CA TYR A 146 4.98 -0.40 0.74
C TYR A 146 3.84 0.28 1.48
N ALA A 147 2.75 0.62 0.79
CA ALA A 147 1.57 1.24 1.39
C ALA A 147 1.00 0.42 2.55
N ALA A 148 0.92 -0.91 2.38
CA ALA A 148 0.47 -1.83 3.42
C ALA A 148 1.41 -1.86 4.63
N VAL A 149 2.72 -1.94 4.39
CA VAL A 149 3.74 -1.98 5.45
C VAL A 149 3.83 -0.66 6.21
N PHE A 150 3.68 0.47 5.51
CA PHE A 150 3.70 1.81 6.07
C PHE A 150 2.47 2.09 6.92
N LEU A 151 1.26 1.88 6.38
CA LEU A 151 0.02 2.25 7.07
C LEU A 151 -0.38 1.31 8.19
N VAL A 152 0.07 0.04 8.13
CA VAL A 152 -0.29 -0.98 9.12
C VAL A 152 0.97 -1.58 9.77
N PRO A 153 1.71 -0.81 10.59
CA PRO A 153 2.87 -1.34 11.31
C PRO A 153 2.44 -2.44 12.28
N GLY A 154 3.22 -3.52 12.34
CA GLY A 154 2.94 -4.68 13.19
C GLY A 154 2.71 -4.31 14.65
N ARG A 155 3.44 -3.31 15.18
CA ARG A 155 3.30 -2.82 16.57
C ARG A 155 1.89 -2.33 16.91
N PHE A 156 1.20 -1.68 15.97
CA PHE A 156 -0.18 -1.24 16.15
C PHE A 156 -1.15 -2.38 15.86
N LEU A 157 -0.86 -3.21 14.84
CA LEU A 157 -1.74 -4.31 14.46
C LEU A 157 -1.97 -5.29 15.61
N VAL A 158 -0.92 -5.67 16.35
CA VAL A 158 -1.05 -6.63 17.47
C VAL A 158 -1.86 -6.11 18.67
N GLN A 159 -2.10 -4.81 18.75
CA GLN A 159 -2.90 -4.20 19.82
C GLN A 159 -4.41 -4.32 19.56
N GLU A 160 -4.81 -4.54 18.30
CA GLU A 160 -6.22 -4.61 17.94
C GLU A 160 -6.85 -5.97 18.26
N LYS A 161 -8.01 -5.95 18.93
CA LYS A 161 -8.77 -7.17 19.28
C LYS A 161 -9.09 -8.02 18.04
N SER A 162 -9.48 -7.37 16.93
CA SER A 162 -9.78 -8.05 15.67
C SER A 162 -8.54 -8.75 15.09
N ALA A 163 -7.37 -8.14 15.20
CA ALA A 163 -6.11 -8.71 14.74
C ALA A 163 -5.67 -9.87 15.63
N GLN A 164 -5.79 -9.74 16.95
CA GLN A 164 -5.55 -10.84 17.90
C GLN A 164 -6.44 -12.05 17.62
N GLN A 165 -7.72 -11.82 17.27
CA GLN A 165 -8.64 -12.88 16.89
C GLN A 165 -8.21 -13.59 15.60
N ILE A 166 -7.80 -12.84 14.58
CA ILE A 166 -7.28 -13.40 13.32
C ILE A 166 -6.00 -14.21 13.59
N TYR A 167 -5.07 -13.65 14.37
CA TYR A 167 -3.82 -14.30 14.72
C TYR A 167 -4.03 -15.60 15.50
N LYS A 168 -4.99 -15.61 16.44
CA LYS A 168 -5.41 -16.82 17.15
C LYS A 168 -5.89 -17.89 16.18
N TRP A 169 -6.79 -17.55 15.26
CA TRP A 169 -7.30 -18.51 14.27
C TRP A 169 -6.20 -19.01 13.31
N HIS A 170 -5.26 -18.14 12.95
CA HIS A 170 -4.04 -18.50 12.20
C HIS A 170 -3.21 -19.55 12.95
N LYS A 171 -2.90 -19.32 14.24
CA LYS A 171 -2.16 -20.29 15.07
C LYS A 171 -2.87 -21.62 15.24
N GLU A 172 -4.20 -21.59 15.37
CA GLU A 172 -5.05 -22.77 15.43
C GLU A 172 -5.22 -23.47 14.07
N ARG A 173 -4.67 -22.91 12.98
CA ARG A 173 -4.89 -23.35 11.58
C ARG A 173 -6.39 -23.53 11.28
N LYS A 174 -7.20 -22.64 11.86
CA LYS A 174 -8.65 -22.72 11.83
C LYS A 174 -9.17 -22.30 10.46
N TRP A 175 -10.17 -23.05 9.99
CA TRP A 175 -10.96 -22.66 8.83
C TRP A 175 -11.99 -21.62 9.21
N VAL A 176 -12.03 -20.51 8.47
CA VAL A 176 -12.93 -19.38 8.76
C VAL A 176 -13.80 -19.09 7.56
N LYS A 177 -15.12 -18.95 7.80
CA LYS A 177 -16.06 -18.55 6.76
C LYS A 177 -15.73 -17.14 6.28
N SER A 178 -15.74 -16.92 4.96
CA SER A 178 -15.40 -15.62 4.35
C SER A 178 -16.12 -14.42 4.98
N PRO A 179 -17.44 -14.46 5.25
CA PRO A 179 -18.12 -13.34 5.91
C PRO A 179 -17.59 -13.01 7.31
N GLN A 180 -17.15 -14.01 8.08
CA GLN A 180 -16.60 -13.80 9.43
C GLN A 180 -15.24 -13.13 9.36
N LEU A 181 -14.39 -13.55 8.42
CA LEU A 181 -13.08 -12.93 8.19
C LEU A 181 -13.24 -11.50 7.70
N TRP A 182 -14.08 -11.27 6.69
CA TRP A 182 -14.30 -9.94 6.14
C TRP A 182 -14.87 -8.97 7.17
N LYS A 183 -15.71 -9.42 8.11
CA LYS A 183 -16.16 -8.58 9.23
C LYS A 183 -14.99 -8.03 10.05
N LEU A 184 -13.99 -8.85 10.36
CA LEU A 184 -12.80 -8.42 11.10
C LEU A 184 -11.89 -7.53 10.23
N VAL A 185 -11.73 -7.85 8.95
CA VAL A 185 -10.96 -7.03 7.99
C VAL A 185 -11.57 -5.64 7.85
N TYR A 186 -12.90 -5.52 7.72
CA TYR A 186 -13.57 -4.22 7.66
C TYR A 186 -13.41 -3.42 8.95
N GLY A 187 -13.50 -4.08 10.11
CA GLY A 187 -13.22 -3.45 11.41
C GLY A 187 -11.81 -2.87 11.47
N LEU A 188 -10.80 -3.71 11.18
CA LEU A 188 -9.40 -3.27 11.14
C LEU A 188 -9.17 -2.16 10.13
N ALA A 189 -9.71 -2.26 8.91
CA ALA A 189 -9.54 -1.26 7.87
C ALA A 189 -10.08 0.11 8.31
N ARG A 190 -11.25 0.13 8.97
CA ARG A 190 -11.81 1.33 9.55
C ARG A 190 -10.90 1.89 10.65
N ASP A 191 -10.43 1.05 11.57
CA ASP A 191 -9.64 1.49 12.72
C ASP A 191 -8.28 2.05 12.26
N PHE A 192 -7.66 1.46 11.24
CA PHE A 192 -6.42 1.97 10.62
C PHE A 192 -6.63 3.13 9.64
N GLU A 193 -7.88 3.46 9.30
CA GLU A 193 -8.25 4.41 8.24
C GLU A 193 -7.58 4.08 6.90
N VAL A 194 -7.77 2.84 6.45
CA VAL A 194 -7.30 2.29 5.17
C VAL A 194 -8.44 1.64 4.39
N THR A 195 -8.20 1.29 3.13
CA THR A 195 -9.14 0.47 2.37
C THR A 195 -9.14 -0.99 2.87
N PRO A 196 -10.28 -1.70 2.81
CA PRO A 196 -10.33 -3.13 3.12
C PRO A 196 -9.39 -3.98 2.26
N SER A 197 -9.18 -3.59 1.00
CA SER A 197 -8.25 -4.27 0.09
C SER A 197 -6.80 -4.17 0.58
N LEU A 198 -6.36 -2.98 1.02
CA LEU A 198 -5.04 -2.78 1.59
C LEU A 198 -4.87 -3.54 2.91
N MET A 199 -5.87 -3.49 3.81
CA MET A 199 -5.83 -4.26 5.07
C MET A 199 -5.74 -5.77 4.81
N ARG A 200 -6.53 -6.30 3.86
CA ARG A 200 -6.44 -7.70 3.47
C ARG A 200 -5.04 -8.03 2.94
N ARG A 201 -4.48 -7.19 2.06
CA ARG A 201 -3.13 -7.37 1.52
C ARG A 201 -2.12 -7.43 2.67
N CYS A 202 -2.14 -6.46 3.58
CA CYS A 202 -1.28 -6.46 4.78
C CYS A 202 -1.34 -7.80 5.53
N LEU A 203 -2.55 -8.30 5.83
CA LEU A 203 -2.75 -9.56 6.55
C LEU A 203 -2.25 -10.79 5.77
N MET A 204 -2.25 -10.75 4.45
CA MET A 204 -1.64 -11.78 3.61
C MET A 204 -0.10 -11.70 3.64
N GLU A 205 0.47 -10.49 3.59
CA GLU A 205 1.92 -10.27 3.59
C GLU A 205 2.58 -10.70 4.90
N VAL A 206 1.93 -10.42 6.03
CA VAL A 206 2.39 -10.91 7.35
C VAL A 206 2.13 -12.41 7.54
N GLY A 207 1.53 -13.07 6.54
CA GLY A 207 1.31 -14.51 6.51
C GLY A 207 0.15 -14.99 7.37
N TRP A 208 -0.77 -14.12 7.79
CA TRP A 208 -1.88 -14.53 8.66
C TRP A 208 -3.07 -15.10 7.88
N ILE A 209 -3.24 -14.70 6.61
CA ILE A 209 -4.33 -15.15 5.73
C ILE A 209 -3.74 -15.76 4.45
N ALA A 210 -4.29 -16.89 3.98
CA ALA A 210 -4.00 -17.46 2.67
C ALA A 210 -5.00 -16.96 1.62
N CYS A 211 -4.52 -16.80 0.39
CA CYS A 211 -5.37 -16.58 -0.79
C CYS A 211 -5.72 -17.90 -1.49
N ASP A 212 -5.93 -18.98 -0.75
CA ASP A 212 -6.28 -20.26 -1.39
C ASP A 212 -7.79 -20.25 -1.67
N PRO A 213 -8.23 -20.20 -2.95
CA PRO A 213 -9.64 -20.22 -3.28
C PRO A 213 -10.22 -21.59 -2.90
N MET A 214 -11.31 -21.58 -2.14
CA MET A 214 -12.06 -22.79 -1.82
C MET A 214 -13.30 -22.94 -2.73
N PRO A 215 -13.75 -24.18 -3.02
CA PRO A 215 -14.99 -24.45 -3.77
C PRO A 215 -16.26 -23.88 -3.11
N ASN A 216 -16.21 -23.51 -1.83
CA ASN A 216 -17.33 -22.99 -1.03
C ASN A 216 -17.12 -21.53 -0.57
N GLY A 217 -16.12 -20.83 -1.12
CA GLY A 217 -15.89 -19.40 -0.86
C GLY A 217 -15.32 -19.03 0.52
N GLY A 218 -14.73 -19.97 1.27
CA GLY A 218 -14.00 -19.69 2.52
C GLY A 218 -12.52 -19.31 2.33
N TYR A 219 -11.85 -18.86 3.41
CA TYR A 219 -10.39 -18.62 3.43
C TYR A 219 -9.70 -19.57 4.40
N ARG A 220 -8.55 -20.09 4.00
CA ARG A 220 -7.60 -20.76 4.90
C ARG A 220 -6.71 -19.70 5.55
N LEU A 221 -6.48 -19.78 6.85
CA LEU A 221 -5.44 -19.00 7.52
C LEU A 221 -4.15 -19.83 7.48
N ARG A 222 -3.01 -19.23 7.08
CA ARG A 222 -1.76 -19.97 6.84
C ARG A 222 -1.12 -20.50 8.12
#